data_AF-A0A9E3G6Z4-F1
#
_entry.id   AF-A0A9E3G6Z4-F1
#
_cell.length_a   1.000
_cell.length_b   1.000
_cell.length_c   1.000
_cell.angle_alpha   90.00
_cell.angle_beta   90.00
_cell.angle_gamma   90.00
#
_symmetry.space_group_name_H-M   'P 1'
#
loop_
_entity.id
_entity.type
_entity.pdbx_description
1 polymer ?
#
loop_
_entity_poly.entity_id
_entity_poly.type
_entity_poly.pdbx_seq_one_letter_code
_entity_poly.pdbx_strand_id
1 'polypeptide(L)'
;MKPRPANPRAVEHRFDEWAKAVAHGLTRRKTLQLLSGGLTGALLALRGPKSWAASSTTATAPTAPTPGGAEGDIAAASALEGTVICRNQEYALCAGVRCFVYNNVAYCRCDLRFGNSISRSLSYAGGDVCNFNAEGPSNGYVVSTYSVPPSIVAPSGNQALYFCPPTATSGAYASCDGGICFASTRGQSFPGLGQLGENQIVCSCPISSGASGPAALLGHQLFGPYPCEASFFKNCTGAVANTNNGTTLYEGAPTGSYGLGVLQLTGTVPRFNTCFP
;
A
#
# COMPACT_ATOMS: atom_id res chain seq x y z
N MET A 1 -6.56 7.14 -36.08
CA MET A 1 -6.47 5.82 -35.41
C MET A 1 -7.02 5.96 -34.00
N LYS A 2 -8.04 5.17 -33.63
CA LYS A 2 -8.64 5.19 -32.29
C LYS A 2 -7.78 4.30 -31.37
N PRO A 3 -7.17 4.78 -30.28
CA PRO A 3 -6.42 3.90 -29.38
C PRO A 3 -7.39 2.95 -28.69
N ARG A 4 -7.06 1.65 -28.65
CA ARG A 4 -7.79 0.65 -27.86
C ARG A 4 -7.72 1.07 -26.39
N PRO A 5 -8.83 1.07 -25.64
CA PRO A 5 -8.77 1.26 -24.19
C PRO A 5 -7.93 0.13 -23.58
N ALA A 6 -7.00 0.49 -22.70
CA ALA A 6 -6.22 -0.47 -21.94
C ALA A 6 -7.17 -1.33 -21.09
N ASN A 7 -6.97 -2.65 -21.13
CA ASN A 7 -7.79 -3.60 -20.38
C ASN A 7 -7.49 -3.45 -18.87
N PRO A 8 -8.44 -3.03 -18.03
CA PRO A 8 -8.22 -2.85 -16.58
C PRO A 8 -7.74 -4.15 -15.89
N ARG A 9 -8.09 -5.32 -16.43
CA ARG A 9 -7.61 -6.63 -15.93
C ARG A 9 -6.11 -6.84 -16.11
N ALA A 10 -5.47 -6.18 -17.09
CA ALA A 10 -4.05 -6.34 -17.34
C ALA A 10 -3.18 -5.62 -16.27
N VAL A 11 -3.72 -4.57 -15.65
CA VAL A 11 -3.05 -3.81 -14.59
C VAL A 11 -3.21 -4.53 -13.24
N GLU A 12 -4.37 -5.16 -12.99
CA GLU A 12 -4.56 -6.06 -11.85
C GLU A 12 -3.60 -7.26 -11.90
N HIS A 13 -3.45 -7.88 -13.08
CA HIS A 13 -2.60 -9.06 -13.28
C HIS A 13 -1.11 -8.81 -13.00
N ARG A 14 -0.63 -7.56 -13.12
CA ARG A 14 0.77 -7.21 -12.83
C ARG A 14 0.99 -6.99 -11.32
N PHE A 15 0.00 -6.46 -10.62
CA PHE A 15 -0.01 -6.44 -9.16
C PHE A 15 -0.20 -7.85 -8.57
N ASP A 16 -0.91 -8.76 -9.26
CA ASP A 16 -1.09 -10.15 -8.85
C ASP A 16 0.22 -10.93 -8.80
N GLU A 17 1.03 -10.86 -9.86
CA GLU A 17 2.33 -11.54 -9.89
C GLU A 17 3.30 -10.97 -8.84
N TRP A 18 3.20 -9.66 -8.60
CA TRP A 18 4.05 -8.98 -7.64
C TRP A 18 3.63 -9.22 -6.18
N ALA A 19 2.33 -9.23 -5.89
CA ALA A 19 1.73 -9.60 -4.60
C ALA A 19 2.12 -11.04 -4.19
N LYS A 20 2.08 -11.98 -5.15
CA LYS A 20 2.56 -13.35 -4.96
C LYS A 20 4.06 -13.38 -4.63
N ALA A 21 4.88 -12.61 -5.33
CA ALA A 21 6.31 -12.54 -5.08
C ALA A 21 6.63 -12.02 -3.66
N VAL A 22 5.89 -11.02 -3.17
CA VAL A 22 6.04 -10.50 -1.80
C VAL A 22 5.60 -11.52 -0.75
N ALA A 23 4.49 -12.21 -0.97
CA ALA A 23 4.02 -13.26 -0.06
C ALA A 23 5.02 -14.42 0.06
N HIS A 24 5.63 -14.83 -1.05
CA HIS A 24 6.71 -15.82 -1.07
C HIS A 24 7.97 -15.32 -0.34
N GLY A 25 8.34 -14.04 -0.49
CA GLY A 25 9.47 -13.44 0.21
C GLY A 25 9.28 -13.39 1.74
N LEU A 26 8.07 -13.05 2.20
CA LEU A 26 7.71 -12.99 3.62
C LEU A 26 7.69 -14.38 4.27
N THR A 27 7.11 -15.38 3.59
CA THR A 27 7.12 -16.77 4.09
C THR A 27 8.53 -17.33 4.18
N ARG A 28 9.39 -17.09 3.18
CA ARG A 28 10.79 -17.55 3.19
C ARG A 28 11.60 -16.92 4.33
N ARG A 29 11.41 -15.62 4.63
CA ARG A 29 12.05 -14.95 5.79
C ARG A 29 11.58 -15.52 7.13
N LYS A 30 10.28 -15.86 7.24
CA LYS A 30 9.72 -16.49 8.46
C LYS A 30 10.27 -17.90 8.66
N THR A 31 10.44 -18.68 7.59
CA THR A 31 11.07 -20.02 7.63
C THR A 31 12.55 -19.94 8.00
N LEU A 32 13.28 -18.93 7.52
CA LEU A 32 14.68 -18.69 7.89
C LEU A 32 14.85 -18.28 9.36
N GLN A 33 13.93 -17.48 9.90
CA GLN A 33 13.92 -17.15 11.33
C GLN A 33 13.59 -18.36 12.22
N LEU A 34 12.77 -19.30 11.74
CA LEU A 34 12.48 -20.55 12.44
C LEU A 34 13.66 -21.54 12.40
N LEU A 35 14.46 -21.51 11.34
CA LEU A 35 15.66 -22.35 11.22
C LEU A 35 16.89 -21.78 11.96
N SER A 36 16.95 -20.47 12.22
CA SER A 36 18.04 -19.85 12.98
C SER A 36 17.80 -19.76 14.50
N GLY A 37 16.59 -20.08 14.96
CA GLY A 37 16.20 -20.03 16.39
C GLY A 37 16.56 -21.27 17.23
N GLY A 38 17.28 -22.25 16.67
CA GLY A 38 17.58 -23.51 17.34
C GLY A 38 19.05 -23.89 17.27
N LEU A 39 19.92 -23.18 18.00
CA LEU A 39 21.23 -23.65 18.50
C LEU A 39 21.87 -22.55 19.34
N THR A 40 21.38 -22.35 20.56
CA THR A 40 22.16 -21.68 21.61
C THR A 40 21.81 -22.32 22.94
N GLY A 41 22.45 -23.44 23.21
CA GLY A 41 22.35 -24.18 24.46
C GLY A 41 23.66 -24.90 24.76
N ALA A 42 24.29 -24.47 25.86
CA ALA A 42 25.34 -25.14 26.63
C ALA A 42 26.77 -25.22 26.05
N LEU A 43 27.72 -24.52 26.69
CA LEU A 43 28.66 -25.12 27.65
C LEU A 43 29.64 -24.10 28.24
N LEU A 44 29.83 -24.20 29.56
CA LEU A 44 30.78 -23.49 30.40
C LEU A 44 32.16 -24.18 30.41
N ALA A 45 33.20 -23.34 30.49
CA ALA A 45 34.52 -23.50 31.13
C ALA A 45 35.50 -24.63 30.72
N LEU A 46 36.75 -24.27 30.35
CA LEU A 46 38.03 -24.61 31.04
C LEU A 46 39.30 -24.26 30.21
N ARG A 47 40.26 -23.57 30.86
CA ARG A 47 41.75 -23.63 30.80
C ARG A 47 42.49 -23.83 29.44
N GLY A 48 43.42 -22.91 29.11
CA GLY A 48 44.49 -23.12 28.10
C GLY A 48 45.69 -23.93 28.66
N PRO A 49 46.93 -23.86 28.09
CA PRO A 49 47.39 -23.51 26.74
C PRO A 49 48.34 -24.58 26.09
N LYS A 50 48.68 -24.43 24.80
CA LYS A 50 49.94 -24.79 24.10
C LYS A 50 49.74 -25.39 22.69
N SER A 51 50.66 -24.96 21.84
CA SER A 51 50.85 -25.06 20.41
C SER A 51 51.65 -26.32 19.96
N TRP A 52 51.46 -26.79 18.72
CA TRP A 52 52.45 -26.99 17.62
C TRP A 52 52.00 -28.07 16.59
N ALA A 53 52.32 -27.75 15.33
CA ALA A 53 52.61 -28.63 14.19
C ALA A 53 51.48 -29.24 13.33
N ALA A 54 51.75 -29.13 12.03
CA ALA A 54 50.89 -29.37 10.88
C ALA A 54 50.93 -30.82 10.36
N SER A 55 49.91 -31.19 9.59
CA SER A 55 50.07 -32.04 8.41
C SER A 55 48.99 -31.70 7.39
N SER A 56 49.44 -31.47 6.17
CA SER A 56 48.70 -31.03 5.00
C SER A 56 48.01 -32.19 4.28
N THR A 57 46.72 -32.06 4.02
CA THR A 57 46.03 -32.71 2.90
C THR A 57 45.02 -31.74 2.28
N THR A 58 45.12 -31.58 0.98
CA THR A 58 44.34 -30.73 0.08
C THR A 58 42.96 -31.30 -0.24
N ALA A 59 42.05 -30.39 -0.63
CA ALA A 59 40.73 -30.59 -1.26
C ALA A 59 39.60 -31.02 -0.30
N THR A 60 38.44 -30.36 -0.20
CA THR A 60 37.75 -29.38 -1.06
C THR A 60 36.85 -28.56 -0.14
N ALA A 61 36.86 -27.22 -0.24
CA ALA A 61 35.97 -26.38 0.57
C ALA A 61 34.51 -26.64 0.16
N PRO A 62 33.59 -26.93 1.11
CA PRO A 62 32.18 -26.96 0.78
C PRO A 62 31.75 -25.56 0.36
N THR A 63 31.28 -25.48 -0.87
CA THR A 63 30.78 -24.29 -1.54
C THR A 63 29.75 -23.61 -0.65
N ALA A 64 30.01 -22.35 -0.31
CA ALA A 64 29.03 -21.51 0.36
C ALA A 64 27.76 -21.46 -0.51
N PRO A 65 26.56 -21.66 0.07
CA PRO A 65 25.33 -21.43 -0.68
C PRO A 65 25.30 -19.97 -1.12
N THR A 66 25.17 -19.79 -2.43
CA THR A 66 25.05 -18.50 -3.11
C THR A 66 23.94 -17.67 -2.45
N PRO A 67 24.13 -16.36 -2.21
CA PRO A 67 23.06 -15.54 -1.67
C PRO A 67 21.92 -15.48 -2.69
N GLY A 68 20.73 -15.87 -2.26
CA GLY A 68 19.47 -15.68 -3.01
C GLY A 68 19.06 -14.21 -3.13
N GLY A 69 19.95 -13.37 -3.67
CA GLY A 69 19.73 -11.94 -3.91
C GLY A 69 18.94 -11.64 -5.18
N ALA A 70 19.06 -12.47 -6.22
CA ALA A 70 18.44 -12.17 -7.51
C ALA A 70 16.91 -12.14 -7.47
N GLU A 71 16.23 -13.06 -6.76
CA GLU A 71 14.76 -13.09 -6.72
C GLU A 71 14.17 -11.93 -5.87
N GLY A 72 14.87 -11.51 -4.82
CA GLY A 72 14.48 -10.37 -4.00
C GLY A 72 14.70 -9.03 -4.69
N ASP A 73 15.80 -8.92 -5.44
CA ASP A 73 16.15 -7.73 -6.21
C ASP A 73 15.27 -7.58 -7.46
N ILE A 74 14.86 -8.68 -8.10
CA ILE A 74 13.91 -8.66 -9.22
C ILE A 74 12.49 -8.31 -8.75
N ALA A 75 12.05 -8.78 -7.58
CA ALA A 75 10.73 -8.44 -7.04
C ALA A 75 10.65 -6.97 -6.54
N ALA A 76 11.73 -6.44 -5.97
CA ALA A 76 11.84 -5.03 -5.62
C ALA A 76 11.96 -4.14 -6.87
N ALA A 77 12.74 -4.55 -7.88
CA ALA A 77 12.82 -3.85 -9.16
C ALA A 77 11.49 -3.89 -9.94
N SER A 78 10.76 -5.00 -9.91
CA SER A 78 9.43 -5.12 -10.51
C SER A 78 8.37 -4.29 -9.78
N ALA A 79 8.53 -4.05 -8.47
CA ALA A 79 7.72 -3.10 -7.71
C ALA A 79 7.91 -1.66 -8.22
N LEU A 80 9.14 -1.31 -8.61
CA LEU A 80 9.51 0.01 -9.12
C LEU A 80 8.93 0.27 -10.53
N GLU A 81 8.69 -0.75 -11.34
CA GLU A 81 8.16 -0.62 -12.71
C GLU A 81 6.65 -0.36 -12.78
N GLY A 82 5.91 -0.57 -11.69
CA GLY A 82 4.44 -0.48 -11.65
C GLY A 82 3.87 0.87 -11.20
N THR A 83 4.73 1.84 -10.91
CA THR A 83 4.39 3.09 -10.23
C THR A 83 5.19 4.26 -10.81
N VAL A 84 4.67 5.46 -10.63
CA VAL A 84 5.29 6.70 -11.10
C VAL A 84 5.22 7.77 -10.01
N ILE A 85 6.29 8.55 -9.91
CA ILE A 85 6.37 9.67 -8.96
C ILE A 85 6.03 10.95 -9.70
N CYS A 86 4.91 11.56 -9.34
CA CYS A 86 4.52 12.88 -9.79
C CYS A 86 5.27 13.92 -8.95
N ARG A 87 6.07 14.77 -9.60
CA ARG A 87 6.99 15.68 -8.91
C ARG A 87 6.49 17.11 -8.93
N ASN A 88 6.48 17.74 -7.75
CA ASN A 88 6.16 19.16 -7.59
C ASN A 88 4.81 19.57 -8.22
N GLN A 89 3.76 18.80 -7.94
CA GLN A 89 2.41 19.06 -8.44
C GLN A 89 1.43 19.20 -7.28
N GLU A 90 0.30 19.88 -7.53
CA GLU A 90 -0.88 19.78 -6.67
C GLU A 90 -1.53 18.41 -6.87
N TYR A 91 -1.97 17.76 -5.79
CA TYR A 91 -2.65 16.46 -5.83
C TYR A 91 -3.64 16.34 -4.66
N ALA A 92 -4.54 15.37 -4.74
CA ALA A 92 -5.42 15.03 -3.63
C ALA A 92 -4.86 13.87 -2.82
N LEU A 93 -4.66 14.08 -1.51
CA LEU A 93 -4.31 13.03 -0.58
C LEU A 93 -5.59 12.43 0.01
N CYS A 94 -6.00 11.27 -0.52
CA CYS A 94 -7.14 10.52 -0.01
C CYS A 94 -6.79 9.46 1.04
N ALA A 95 -5.50 9.24 1.31
CA ALA A 95 -5.09 8.30 2.35
C ALA A 95 -5.61 8.75 3.71
N GLY A 96 -6.24 7.85 4.46
CA GLY A 96 -6.75 8.19 5.79
C GLY A 96 -8.21 8.63 5.86
N VAL A 97 -8.91 8.68 4.73
CA VAL A 97 -10.20 9.38 4.65
C VAL A 97 -11.41 8.46 4.62
N ARG A 98 -12.55 9.03 4.97
CA ARG A 98 -13.87 8.40 4.90
C ARG A 98 -14.57 8.76 3.59
N CYS A 99 -15.30 7.80 3.04
CA CYS A 99 -15.99 7.92 1.76
C CYS A 99 -17.48 7.59 1.90
N PHE A 100 -18.29 8.24 1.08
CA PHE A 100 -19.72 8.00 0.94
C PHE A 100 -19.98 7.27 -0.37
N VAL A 101 -20.71 6.16 -0.32
CA VAL A 101 -21.03 5.38 -1.52
C VAL A 101 -22.31 5.89 -2.16
N TYR A 102 -22.22 6.21 -3.45
CA TYR A 102 -23.38 6.50 -4.28
C TYR A 102 -23.15 6.00 -5.71
N ASN A 103 -24.11 5.24 -6.21
CA ASN A 103 -24.11 4.67 -7.56
C ASN A 103 -22.83 3.88 -7.89
N ASN A 104 -22.40 3.02 -6.96
CA ASN A 104 -21.17 2.20 -7.06
C ASN A 104 -19.86 3.00 -7.17
N VAL A 105 -19.87 4.29 -6.78
CA VAL A 105 -18.67 5.13 -6.66
C VAL A 105 -18.51 5.54 -5.20
N ALA A 106 -17.29 5.45 -4.68
CA ALA A 106 -16.96 5.99 -3.38
C ALA A 106 -16.51 7.44 -3.53
N TYR A 107 -17.29 8.38 -3.02
CA TYR A 107 -16.95 9.80 -2.96
C TYR A 107 -16.21 10.08 -1.66
N CYS A 108 -14.92 10.41 -1.75
CA CYS A 108 -14.03 10.53 -0.61
C CYS A 108 -13.65 11.99 -0.37
N ARG A 109 -13.68 12.43 0.89
CA ARG A 109 -13.16 13.75 1.29
C ARG A 109 -11.64 13.67 1.37
N CYS A 110 -10.93 14.33 0.47
CA CYS A 110 -9.48 14.29 0.40
C CYS A 110 -8.87 15.66 0.62
N ASP A 111 -7.64 15.70 1.16
CA ASP A 111 -6.91 16.94 1.38
C ASP A 111 -6.15 17.32 0.11
N LEU A 112 -6.24 18.59 -0.30
CA LEU A 112 -5.35 19.15 -1.30
C LEU A 112 -3.95 19.35 -0.73
N ARG A 113 -2.96 18.85 -1.46
CA ARG A 113 -1.54 18.91 -1.11
C ARG A 113 -0.73 19.33 -2.32
N PHE A 114 0.48 19.80 -2.07
CA PHE A 114 1.46 20.11 -3.11
C PHE A 114 2.78 19.43 -2.78
N GLY A 115 3.45 18.88 -3.78
CA GLY A 115 4.78 18.29 -3.64
C GLY A 115 4.97 17.04 -4.48
N ASN A 116 5.80 16.13 -3.97
CA ASN A 116 5.98 14.82 -4.59
C ASN A 116 4.91 13.85 -4.07
N SER A 117 4.35 13.09 -4.99
CA SER A 117 3.41 12.01 -4.70
C SER A 117 3.70 10.81 -5.58
N ILE A 118 3.24 9.63 -5.21
CA ILE A 118 3.37 8.40 -5.98
C ILE A 118 2.00 7.88 -6.37
N SER A 119 1.89 7.34 -7.57
CA SER A 119 0.69 6.66 -8.06
C SER A 119 1.10 5.38 -8.76
N ARG A 120 0.15 4.45 -8.92
CA ARG A 120 0.26 3.40 -9.92
C ARG A 120 0.48 4.02 -11.29
N SER A 121 1.22 3.33 -12.14
CA SER A 121 1.43 3.72 -13.54
C SER A 121 0.13 3.53 -14.32
N LEU A 122 -0.72 4.55 -14.30
CA LEU A 122 -1.97 4.61 -15.04
C LEU A 122 -1.75 5.40 -16.34
N SER A 123 -2.12 4.82 -17.47
CA SER A 123 -1.97 5.44 -18.78
C SER A 123 -3.24 6.18 -19.19
N TYR A 124 -3.06 7.41 -19.66
CA TYR A 124 -4.10 8.28 -20.20
C TYR A 124 -3.76 8.69 -21.64
N ALA A 125 -4.75 9.19 -22.37
CA ALA A 125 -4.46 9.84 -23.65
C ALA A 125 -3.63 11.11 -23.36
N GLY A 126 -2.39 11.15 -23.83
CA GLY A 126 -1.47 12.27 -23.59
C GLY A 126 -0.37 12.00 -22.56
N GLY A 127 -0.36 10.85 -21.88
CA GLY A 127 0.74 10.49 -20.98
C GLY A 127 0.33 9.55 -19.85
N ASP A 128 1.06 9.61 -18.75
CA ASP A 128 0.70 8.90 -17.52
C ASP A 128 -0.16 9.78 -16.59
N VAL A 129 -0.48 9.23 -15.42
CA VAL A 129 -1.23 9.91 -14.35
C VAL A 129 -0.59 11.24 -13.92
N CYS A 130 0.74 11.37 -13.98
CA CYS A 130 1.44 12.59 -13.61
C CYS A 130 1.34 13.66 -14.69
N ASN A 131 1.33 13.27 -15.97
CA ASN A 131 0.97 14.18 -17.06
C ASN A 131 -0.48 14.65 -16.91
N PHE A 132 -1.40 13.70 -16.71
CA PHE A 132 -2.83 13.98 -16.59
C PHE A 132 -3.16 14.88 -15.38
N ASN A 133 -2.45 14.69 -14.26
CA ASN A 133 -2.56 15.54 -13.08
C ASN A 133 -1.94 16.92 -13.28
N ALA A 134 -0.81 17.04 -14.00
CA ALA A 134 -0.17 18.33 -14.28
C ALA A 134 -1.09 19.29 -15.04
N GLU A 135 -1.91 18.75 -15.95
CA GLU A 135 -2.91 19.52 -16.72
C GLU A 135 -4.21 19.76 -15.93
N GLY A 136 -4.42 19.03 -14.83
CA GLY A 136 -5.67 19.08 -14.07
C GLY A 136 -6.02 20.45 -13.51
N PRO A 137 -5.12 21.13 -12.78
CA PRO A 137 -5.45 22.38 -12.09
C PRO A 137 -6.01 23.47 -13.03
N SER A 138 -5.47 23.60 -14.25
CA SER A 138 -5.99 24.55 -15.24
C SER A 138 -7.37 24.17 -15.79
N ASN A 139 -7.76 22.90 -15.63
CA ASN A 139 -9.06 22.35 -16.01
C ASN A 139 -10.01 22.13 -14.82
N GLY A 140 -9.65 22.59 -13.61
CA GLY A 140 -10.52 22.55 -12.43
C GLY A 140 -10.62 21.18 -11.74
N TYR A 141 -9.68 20.27 -12.00
CA TYR A 141 -9.58 18.99 -11.30
C TYR A 141 -8.15 18.73 -10.81
N VAL A 142 -8.01 17.79 -9.88
CA VAL A 142 -6.73 17.17 -9.54
C VAL A 142 -6.91 15.68 -9.46
N VAL A 143 -5.81 14.94 -9.46
CA VAL A 143 -5.80 13.49 -9.30
C VAL A 143 -5.43 13.14 -7.88
N SER A 144 -6.08 12.11 -7.34
CA SER A 144 -5.70 11.49 -6.09
C SER A 144 -4.50 10.59 -6.29
N THR A 145 -3.43 10.92 -5.59
CA THR A 145 -2.17 10.17 -5.56
C THR A 145 -1.71 10.04 -4.12
N TYR A 146 -0.78 9.14 -3.87
CA TYR A 146 -0.37 8.81 -2.52
C TYR A 146 0.87 9.60 -2.07
N SER A 147 0.81 10.07 -0.84
CA SER A 147 1.95 10.44 -0.02
C SER A 147 1.64 10.04 1.41
N VAL A 148 2.63 10.08 2.31
CA VAL A 148 2.39 9.67 3.70
C VAL A 148 1.54 10.73 4.41
N PRO A 149 0.32 10.42 4.87
CA PRO A 149 -0.40 11.34 5.71
C PRO A 149 0.33 11.44 7.07
N PRO A 150 0.65 12.64 7.58
CA PRO A 150 1.33 12.78 8.87
C PRO A 150 0.60 12.11 10.04
N SER A 151 -0.73 11.97 9.94
CA SER A 151 -1.59 11.32 10.92
C SER A 151 -1.27 9.85 11.17
N ILE A 152 -0.56 9.15 10.27
CA ILE A 152 -0.27 7.72 10.42
C ILE A 152 1.15 7.42 10.92
N VAL A 153 2.01 8.44 10.95
CA VAL A 153 3.43 8.28 11.25
C VAL A 153 3.61 8.20 12.77
N ALA A 154 4.18 7.09 13.24
CA ALA A 154 4.52 6.91 14.64
C ALA A 154 5.72 7.79 15.04
N PRO A 155 5.79 8.28 16.29
CA PRO A 155 4.87 8.00 17.41
C PRO A 155 3.72 9.01 17.56
N SER A 156 3.70 10.08 16.76
CA SER A 156 2.78 11.23 16.96
C SER A 156 1.46 11.10 16.21
N GLY A 157 1.35 10.18 15.26
CA GLY A 157 0.16 9.95 14.47
C GLY A 157 -1.02 9.42 15.29
N ASN A 158 -2.22 9.92 14.98
CA ASN A 158 -3.50 9.51 15.57
C ASN A 158 -4.31 8.55 14.68
N GLN A 159 -3.70 8.01 13.64
CA GLN A 159 -4.24 6.97 12.78
C GLN A 159 -3.28 5.77 12.68
N ALA A 160 -3.81 4.63 12.23
CA ALA A 160 -3.08 3.39 12.02
C ALA A 160 -3.55 2.65 10.76
N LEU A 161 -2.69 1.78 10.23
CA LEU A 161 -3.09 0.76 9.24
C LEU A 161 -3.74 -0.42 9.94
N TYR A 162 -5.02 -0.64 9.69
CA TYR A 162 -5.78 -1.82 10.11
C TYR A 162 -5.64 -2.89 9.04
N PHE A 163 -5.07 -4.03 9.42
CA PHE A 163 -4.91 -5.16 8.52
C PHE A 163 -6.18 -6.01 8.53
N CYS A 164 -6.84 -6.07 7.39
CA CYS A 164 -8.04 -6.87 7.16
C CYS A 164 -7.64 -8.19 6.47
N PRO A 165 -7.68 -9.34 7.17
CA PRO A 165 -7.31 -10.62 6.58
C PRO A 165 -8.23 -11.01 5.42
N PRO A 166 -7.74 -11.76 4.43
CA PRO A 166 -8.58 -12.27 3.36
C PRO A 166 -9.57 -13.31 3.89
N THR A 167 -10.86 -13.08 3.70
CA THR A 167 -11.94 -14.02 4.01
C THR A 167 -12.96 -14.06 2.87
N ALA A 168 -13.82 -15.08 2.84
CA ALA A 168 -14.94 -15.16 1.89
C ALA A 168 -15.92 -13.98 1.99
N THR A 169 -15.88 -13.24 3.10
CA THR A 169 -16.74 -12.11 3.42
C THR A 169 -15.96 -10.81 3.61
N SER A 170 -14.76 -10.70 3.01
CA SER A 170 -13.96 -9.46 3.08
C SER A 170 -14.76 -8.26 2.59
N GLY A 171 -14.62 -7.15 3.32
CA GLY A 171 -15.26 -5.87 3.01
C GLY A 171 -14.71 -5.20 1.77
N ALA A 172 -15.50 -4.27 1.25
CA ALA A 172 -15.10 -3.35 0.20
C ALA A 172 -14.30 -2.17 0.77
N TYR A 173 -13.51 -1.52 -0.08
CA TYR A 173 -12.78 -0.30 0.26
C TYR A 173 -12.73 0.63 -0.95
N ALA A 174 -12.50 1.92 -0.69
CA ALA A 174 -12.30 2.91 -1.75
C ALA A 174 -10.84 2.88 -2.21
N SER A 175 -10.59 2.56 -3.47
CA SER A 175 -9.25 2.61 -4.07
C SER A 175 -9.10 3.95 -4.78
N CYS A 176 -8.51 4.93 -4.11
CA CYS A 176 -8.50 6.32 -4.59
C CYS A 176 -7.32 6.68 -5.48
N ASP A 177 -6.30 5.82 -5.60
CA ASP A 177 -5.14 6.09 -6.44
C ASP A 177 -5.54 6.21 -7.93
N GLY A 178 -5.25 7.36 -8.53
CA GLY A 178 -5.70 7.72 -9.88
C GLY A 178 -7.13 8.27 -9.98
N GLY A 179 -7.84 8.44 -8.85
CA GLY A 179 -9.19 9.00 -8.82
C GLY A 179 -9.21 10.49 -9.17
N ILE A 180 -10.25 10.94 -9.89
CA ILE A 180 -10.42 12.35 -10.26
C ILE A 180 -11.14 13.09 -9.13
N CYS A 181 -10.67 14.29 -8.83
CA CYS A 181 -11.18 15.13 -7.76
C CYS A 181 -11.52 16.53 -8.28
N PHE A 182 -12.74 17.00 -8.01
CA PHE A 182 -13.22 18.27 -8.55
C PHE A 182 -12.94 19.41 -7.58
N ALA A 183 -12.18 20.41 -8.03
CA ALA A 183 -11.83 21.57 -7.21
C ALA A 183 -13.06 22.41 -6.84
N SER A 184 -14.13 22.35 -7.63
CA SER A 184 -15.41 23.02 -7.38
C SER A 184 -16.12 22.57 -6.10
N THR A 185 -15.72 21.45 -5.50
CA THR A 185 -16.28 20.96 -4.24
C THR A 185 -15.65 21.62 -3.01
N ARG A 186 -14.57 22.38 -3.18
CA ARG A 186 -13.85 23.04 -2.08
C ARG A 186 -14.77 23.95 -1.27
N GLY A 187 -14.73 23.80 0.06
CA GLY A 187 -15.57 24.60 0.98
C GLY A 187 -17.09 24.38 0.85
N GLN A 188 -17.53 23.42 0.03
CA GLN A 188 -18.95 23.12 -0.15
C GLN A 188 -19.43 22.08 0.88
N SER A 189 -20.75 21.99 1.04
CA SER A 189 -21.37 20.83 1.70
C SER A 189 -21.63 19.75 0.65
N PHE A 190 -21.17 18.53 0.92
CA PHE A 190 -21.36 17.40 0.01
C PHE A 190 -22.25 16.31 0.64
N PRO A 191 -23.21 15.73 -0.10
CA PRO A 191 -24.07 14.67 0.41
C PRO A 191 -23.29 13.50 1.03
N GLY A 192 -23.64 13.12 2.26
CA GLY A 192 -23.00 12.01 2.98
C GLY A 192 -21.60 12.30 3.56
N LEU A 193 -20.93 13.38 3.13
CA LEU A 193 -19.66 13.82 3.70
C LEU A 193 -19.84 15.03 4.64
N GLY A 194 -20.84 15.87 4.39
CA GLY A 194 -21.10 17.11 5.12
C GLY A 194 -20.21 18.27 4.64
N GLN A 195 -19.99 19.26 5.50
CA GLN A 195 -19.20 20.44 5.19
C GLN A 195 -17.73 20.08 4.90
N LEU A 196 -17.20 20.52 3.77
CA LEU A 196 -15.78 20.37 3.40
C LEU A 196 -15.00 21.58 3.89
N GLY A 197 -13.76 21.35 4.35
CA GLY A 197 -12.81 22.42 4.67
C GLY A 197 -12.30 23.16 3.42
N GLU A 198 -11.61 24.27 3.66
CA GLU A 198 -11.05 25.12 2.58
C GLU A 198 -9.98 24.42 1.75
N ASN A 199 -9.30 23.41 2.31
CA ASN A 199 -8.31 22.59 1.62
C ASN A 199 -8.83 21.18 1.31
N GLN A 200 -10.13 20.94 1.42
CA GLN A 200 -10.73 19.63 1.19
C GLN A 200 -11.57 19.62 -0.07
N ILE A 201 -11.45 18.55 -0.83
CA ILE A 201 -12.21 18.32 -2.06
C ILE A 201 -12.75 16.90 -2.07
N VAL A 202 -13.68 16.63 -2.98
CA VAL A 202 -14.23 15.30 -3.18
C VAL A 202 -13.59 14.63 -4.39
N CYS A 203 -13.11 13.43 -4.17
CA CYS A 203 -12.60 12.53 -5.19
C CYS A 203 -13.59 11.41 -5.47
N SER A 204 -13.75 11.06 -6.74
CA SER A 204 -14.44 9.83 -7.14
C SER A 204 -13.44 8.67 -7.14
N CYS A 205 -13.61 7.73 -6.22
CA CYS A 205 -12.75 6.56 -6.09
C CYS A 205 -13.51 5.29 -6.51
N PRO A 206 -12.92 4.47 -7.39
CA PRO A 206 -13.38 3.10 -7.60
C PRO A 206 -13.52 2.33 -6.29
N ILE A 207 -14.51 1.43 -6.24
CA ILE A 207 -14.69 0.53 -5.11
C ILE A 207 -14.07 -0.82 -5.46
N SER A 208 -13.21 -1.32 -4.57
CA SER A 208 -12.62 -2.64 -4.67
C SER A 208 -13.19 -3.55 -3.58
N SER A 209 -13.46 -4.81 -3.92
CA SER A 209 -13.86 -5.82 -2.93
C SER A 209 -12.63 -6.56 -2.42
N GLY A 210 -12.47 -6.63 -1.10
CA GLY A 210 -11.40 -7.42 -0.47
C GLY A 210 -11.56 -8.93 -0.65
N ALA A 211 -12.65 -9.40 -1.25
CA ALA A 211 -12.89 -10.81 -1.58
C ALA A 211 -12.51 -11.16 -3.04
N SER A 212 -12.02 -10.19 -3.82
CA SER A 212 -11.68 -10.36 -5.24
C SER A 212 -10.30 -9.79 -5.59
N GLY A 213 -9.70 -10.28 -6.68
CA GLY A 213 -8.38 -9.84 -7.14
C GLY A 213 -7.25 -10.17 -6.15
N PRO A 214 -6.12 -9.43 -6.17
CA PRO A 214 -4.98 -9.72 -5.30
C PRO A 214 -5.29 -9.56 -3.81
N ALA A 215 -6.27 -8.71 -3.46
CA ALA A 215 -6.73 -8.55 -2.08
C ALA A 215 -7.36 -9.82 -1.51
N ALA A 216 -7.91 -10.71 -2.34
CA ALA A 216 -8.42 -12.01 -1.90
C ALA A 216 -7.29 -12.95 -1.42
N LEU A 217 -6.05 -12.70 -1.84
CA LEU A 217 -4.88 -13.51 -1.47
C LEU A 217 -4.13 -12.91 -0.27
N LEU A 218 -4.00 -11.59 -0.21
CA LEU A 218 -3.18 -10.88 0.78
C LEU A 218 -3.98 -10.17 1.87
N GLY A 219 -5.29 -10.06 1.71
CA GLY A 219 -6.10 -9.11 2.46
C GLY A 219 -5.92 -7.67 1.98
N HIS A 220 -6.45 -6.75 2.75
CA HIS A 220 -6.36 -5.32 2.48
C HIS A 220 -6.04 -4.55 3.76
N GLN A 221 -5.71 -3.28 3.60
CA GLN A 221 -5.46 -2.35 4.68
C GLN A 221 -6.41 -1.18 4.59
N LEU A 222 -6.90 -0.75 5.75
CA LEU A 222 -7.69 0.46 5.91
C LEU A 222 -6.96 1.40 6.85
N PHE A 223 -7.10 2.71 6.63
CA PHE A 223 -6.72 3.67 7.65
C PHE A 223 -7.85 3.81 8.68
N GLY A 224 -7.48 3.72 9.96
CA GLY A 224 -8.42 3.88 11.08
C GLY A 224 -7.81 4.67 12.25
N PRO A 225 -8.54 4.81 13.36
CA PRO A 225 -8.10 5.56 14.53
C PRO A 225 -6.90 4.89 15.23
N TYR A 226 -6.08 5.70 15.90
CA TYR A 226 -5.06 5.26 16.84
C TYR A 226 -5.17 6.03 18.17
N PRO A 227 -5.09 5.39 19.35
CA PRO A 227 -4.82 3.97 19.61
C PRO A 227 -5.82 3.00 18.96
N CYS A 228 -5.38 1.76 18.70
CA CYS A 228 -6.18 0.78 17.97
C CYS A 228 -7.54 0.52 18.64
N GLU A 229 -8.61 0.52 17.83
CA GLU A 229 -9.97 0.24 18.25
C GLU A 229 -10.46 -1.07 17.64
N ALA A 230 -10.71 -2.09 18.47
CA ALA A 230 -11.19 -3.39 18.00
C ALA A 230 -12.50 -3.28 17.18
N SER A 231 -13.37 -2.34 17.55
CA SER A 231 -14.63 -2.05 16.84
C SER A 231 -14.43 -1.57 15.40
N PHE A 232 -13.25 -1.06 15.04
CA PHE A 232 -12.97 -0.62 13.68
C PHE A 232 -12.81 -1.78 12.69
N PHE A 233 -12.43 -2.98 13.15
CA PHE A 233 -12.32 -4.17 12.30
C PHE A 233 -13.64 -4.63 11.68
N LYS A 234 -14.79 -4.14 12.17
CA LYS A 234 -16.08 -4.38 11.50
C LYS A 234 -16.06 -3.89 10.04
N ASN A 235 -15.28 -2.85 9.74
CA ASN A 235 -15.10 -2.30 8.39
C ASN A 235 -14.30 -3.23 7.46
N CYS A 236 -13.66 -4.27 7.98
CA CYS A 236 -13.01 -5.31 7.17
C CYS A 236 -14.00 -6.34 6.60
N THR A 237 -15.30 -6.24 6.93
CA THR A 237 -16.32 -7.23 6.57
C THR A 237 -17.33 -6.68 5.57
N GLY A 238 -17.81 -7.53 4.66
CA GLY A 238 -18.82 -7.18 3.65
C GLY A 238 -20.20 -6.84 4.24
N ALA A 239 -20.46 -7.24 5.49
CA ALA A 239 -21.69 -6.85 6.17
C ALA A 239 -21.76 -5.33 6.43
N VAL A 240 -20.62 -4.70 6.69
CA VAL A 240 -20.53 -3.26 6.98
C VAL A 240 -19.98 -2.49 5.78
N ALA A 241 -18.83 -2.92 5.25
CA ALA A 241 -18.17 -2.26 4.14
C ALA A 241 -18.59 -2.94 2.83
N ASN A 242 -19.62 -2.40 2.19
CA ASN A 242 -20.17 -2.90 0.93
C ASN A 242 -20.49 -1.74 -0.05
N THR A 243 -20.94 -2.09 -1.25
CA THR A 243 -21.18 -1.16 -2.36
C THR A 243 -22.57 -0.52 -2.37
N ASN A 244 -23.39 -0.74 -1.33
CA ASN A 244 -24.75 -0.22 -1.31
C ASN A 244 -24.75 1.33 -1.19
N ASN A 245 -25.72 1.98 -1.82
CA ASN A 245 -25.87 3.43 -1.69
C ASN A 245 -26.07 3.83 -0.22
N GLY A 246 -25.41 4.91 0.20
CA GLY A 246 -25.51 5.43 1.55
C GLY A 246 -24.51 4.84 2.54
N THR A 247 -23.78 3.78 2.18
CA THR A 247 -22.79 3.19 3.08
C THR A 247 -21.52 4.03 3.15
N THR A 248 -20.80 3.82 4.25
CA THR A 248 -19.47 4.38 4.46
C THR A 248 -18.43 3.35 4.08
N LEU A 249 -17.48 3.77 3.24
CA LEU A 249 -16.23 3.05 3.02
C LEU A 249 -15.06 3.89 3.53
N TYR A 250 -13.92 3.23 3.73
CA TYR A 250 -12.65 3.88 4.00
C TYR A 250 -11.74 3.73 2.79
N GLU A 251 -10.87 4.70 2.59
CA GLU A 251 -9.78 4.53 1.65
C GLU A 251 -8.89 3.36 2.11
N GLY A 252 -8.53 2.53 1.14
CA GLY A 252 -7.84 1.29 1.38
C GLY A 252 -7.06 0.83 0.16
N ALA A 253 -6.20 -0.14 0.41
CA ALA A 253 -5.38 -0.78 -0.61
C ALA A 253 -5.08 -2.24 -0.21
N PRO A 254 -4.63 -3.08 -1.15
CA PRO A 254 -4.08 -4.39 -0.81
C PRO A 254 -2.97 -4.27 0.25
N THR A 255 -2.87 -5.29 1.09
CA THR A 255 -1.88 -5.30 2.18
C THR A 255 -0.46 -5.06 1.66
N GLY A 256 0.20 -4.04 2.20
CA GLY A 256 1.59 -3.68 1.89
C GLY A 256 1.74 -2.55 0.87
N SER A 257 0.69 -2.20 0.12
CA SER A 257 0.76 -1.18 -0.93
C SER A 257 1.25 0.18 -0.40
N TYR A 258 0.79 0.62 0.77
CA TYR A 258 1.22 1.90 1.34
C TYR A 258 2.72 1.91 1.65
N GLY A 259 3.22 0.91 2.37
CA GLY A 259 4.63 0.85 2.76
C GLY A 259 5.57 0.89 1.57
N LEU A 260 5.23 0.20 0.49
CA LEU A 260 6.04 0.22 -0.73
C LEU A 260 5.92 1.50 -1.52
N GLY A 261 4.71 2.07 -1.59
CA GLY A 261 4.52 3.41 -2.14
C GLY A 261 5.44 4.41 -1.45
N VAL A 262 5.53 4.38 -0.12
CA VAL A 262 6.43 5.27 0.63
C VAL A 262 7.90 4.95 0.39
N LEU A 263 8.28 3.66 0.41
CA LEU A 263 9.64 3.23 0.14
C LEU A 263 10.13 3.80 -1.19
N GLN A 264 9.29 3.75 -2.22
CA GLN A 264 9.65 4.24 -3.54
C GLN A 264 9.61 5.77 -3.63
N LEU A 265 8.65 6.41 -2.97
CA LEU A 265 8.53 7.87 -2.97
C LEU A 265 9.70 8.54 -2.25
N THR A 266 10.16 7.95 -1.14
CA THR A 266 11.09 8.60 -0.20
C THR A 266 12.41 7.86 0.02
N GLY A 267 12.56 6.65 -0.51
CA GLY A 267 13.71 5.77 -0.26
C GLY A 267 13.67 5.04 1.10
N THR A 268 12.68 5.33 1.96
CA THR A 268 12.55 4.72 3.29
C THR A 268 11.09 4.45 3.62
N VAL A 269 10.83 3.50 4.53
CA VAL A 269 9.47 3.31 5.08
C VAL A 269 9.45 3.90 6.49
N PRO A 270 8.64 4.94 6.75
CA PRO A 270 8.47 5.45 8.09
C PRO A 270 7.78 4.40 8.95
N ARG A 271 7.95 4.50 10.27
CA ARG A 271 7.21 3.63 11.19
C ARG A 271 5.74 4.03 11.15
N PHE A 272 4.89 3.11 10.72
CA PHE A 272 3.44 3.26 10.82
C PHE A 272 2.95 2.71 12.16
N ASN A 273 1.91 3.34 12.70
CA ASN A 273 1.05 2.64 13.66
C ASN A 273 0.30 1.53 12.90
N THR A 274 0.22 0.34 13.47
CA THR A 274 -0.42 -0.82 12.85
C THR A 274 -1.35 -1.51 13.84
N CYS A 275 -2.48 -2.01 13.33
CA CYS A 275 -3.48 -2.72 14.11
C CYS A 275 -3.82 -4.05 13.42
N PHE A 276 -3.94 -5.12 14.22
CA PHE A 276 -4.31 -6.46 13.78
C PHE A 276 -5.55 -6.94 14.56
N PRO A 277 -6.43 -7.75 13.94
CA PRO A 277 -7.62 -8.28 14.58
C PRO A 277 -7.30 -9.31 15.68
#